data_AF-A0A2L2NH84-F1
#
_entry.id   AF-A0A2L2NH84-F1
#
_cell.length_a   1.000
_cell.length_b   1.000
_cell.length_c   1.000
_cell.angle_alpha   90.00
_cell.angle_beta   90.00
_cell.angle_gamma   90.00
#
_symmetry.space_group_name_H-M   'P 1'
#
loop_
_entity.id
_entity.type
_entity.pdbx_description
1 polymer ?
#
loop_
_entity_poly.entity_id
_entity_poly.type
_entity_poly.pdbx_seq_one_letter_code
_entity_poly.pdbx_strand_id
1 'polypeptide(L)'
;MQHFKNHPETISLESVLTLEIILNERDYKEQIIDARLKWISENDPYNPLKNFGMVDSQSEIDFFVSRQQELEQEKKRHIHQRMLQLQEEIQEIKMDEPPELAINLIGPDYVVQDKIQKYREQETRKREAICHDEVQLITGRYNSLKQQCEERISQARANYQAAFRIWQSAAGERGAGGRGAGGQRGQGDKQNS
;
A
#
# COMPACT_ATOMS: atom_id res chain seq x y z
N MET A 1 -2.85 38.21 12.63
CA MET A 1 -3.14 36.86 12.08
C MET A 1 -1.92 36.46 11.26
N GLN A 2 -1.14 35.49 11.75
CA GLN A 2 0.01 34.98 11.00
C GLN A 2 -0.52 34.11 9.86
N HIS A 3 -0.21 34.49 8.63
CA HIS A 3 -0.42 33.65 7.46
C HIS A 3 0.53 32.46 7.58
N PHE A 4 0.02 31.30 7.99
CA PHE A 4 0.68 30.04 7.74
C PHE A 4 0.75 29.87 6.22
N LYS A 5 1.90 30.23 5.64
CA LYS A 5 2.30 29.71 4.34
C LYS A 5 2.48 28.20 4.54
N ASN A 6 1.41 27.45 4.32
CA ASN A 6 1.51 26.02 4.05
C ASN A 6 2.23 25.91 2.70
N HIS A 7 3.55 26.01 2.71
CA HIS A 7 4.32 25.41 1.62
C HIS A 7 3.95 23.94 1.63
N PRO A 8 3.39 23.39 0.54
CA PRO A 8 3.21 21.94 0.48
C PRO A 8 4.60 21.35 0.69
N GLU A 9 4.78 20.60 1.78
CA GLU A 9 6.03 19.88 2.05
C GLU A 9 6.44 19.21 0.74
N THR A 10 7.56 19.67 0.17
CA THR A 10 8.08 19.14 -1.08
C THR A 10 8.46 17.69 -0.81
N ILE A 11 7.61 16.76 -1.25
CA ILE A 11 7.85 15.34 -1.06
C ILE A 11 9.05 14.98 -1.93
N SER A 12 10.18 14.70 -1.27
CA SER A 12 11.43 14.35 -1.95
C SER A 12 11.26 13.03 -2.69
N LEU A 13 11.85 12.92 -3.89
CA LEU A 13 11.91 11.67 -4.64
C LEU A 13 12.50 10.53 -3.78
N GLU A 14 13.49 10.84 -2.94
CA GLU A 14 14.10 9.89 -2.02
C GLU A 14 13.06 9.28 -1.07
N SER A 15 12.17 10.10 -0.53
CA SER A 15 11.12 9.64 0.38
C SER A 15 10.15 8.66 -0.31
N VAL A 16 9.86 8.87 -1.60
CA VAL A 16 9.03 7.95 -2.40
C VAL A 16 9.75 6.63 -2.62
N LEU A 17 11.05 6.67 -2.89
CA LEU A 17 11.85 5.48 -3.16
C LEU A 17 12.02 4.60 -1.90
N THR A 18 12.00 5.19 -0.71
CA THR A 18 12.07 4.47 0.57
C THR A 18 10.72 4.01 1.11
N LEU A 19 9.59 4.29 0.44
CA LEU A 19 8.26 3.90 0.91
C LEU A 19 8.15 2.38 1.05
N GLU A 20 7.60 1.91 2.17
CA GLU A 20 7.32 0.50 2.41
C GLU A 20 5.83 0.19 2.22
N ILE A 21 5.50 -1.09 1.99
CA ILE A 21 4.10 -1.52 1.85
C ILE A 21 3.29 -1.33 3.15
N ILE A 22 3.96 -1.45 4.29
CA ILE A 22 3.41 -1.20 5.63
C ILE A 22 4.14 0.02 6.17
N LEU A 23 3.45 1.15 6.31
CA LEU A 23 4.05 2.38 6.79
C LEU A 23 4.36 2.34 8.30
N ASN A 24 3.55 1.59 9.05
CA ASN A 24 3.71 1.40 10.48
C ASN A 24 3.36 -0.03 10.85
N GLU A 25 4.38 -0.83 11.19
CA GLU A 25 4.18 -2.22 11.60
C GLU A 25 3.32 -2.34 12.86
N ARG A 26 3.39 -1.37 13.77
CA ARG A 26 2.65 -1.40 15.01
C ARG A 26 1.16 -1.30 14.74
N ASP A 27 0.76 -0.31 13.95
CA ASP A 27 -0.65 -0.09 13.61
C ASP A 27 -1.22 -1.29 12.83
N TYR A 28 -0.42 -1.87 11.93
CA TYR A 28 -0.79 -3.10 11.24
C TYR A 28 -1.06 -4.26 12.21
N LYS A 29 -0.18 -4.49 13.19
CA LYS A 29 -0.36 -5.54 14.20
C LYS A 29 -1.57 -5.26 15.10
N GLU A 30 -1.78 -4.00 15.49
CA GLU A 30 -2.92 -3.56 16.29
C GLU A 30 -4.25 -3.84 15.56
N GLN A 31 -4.34 -3.57 14.26
CA GLN A 31 -5.54 -3.89 13.47
C GLN A 31 -5.88 -5.39 13.45
N ILE A 32 -4.87 -6.27 13.35
CA ILE A 32 -5.09 -7.72 13.42
C ILE A 32 -5.62 -8.12 14.80
N ILE A 33 -5.11 -7.52 15.87
CA ILE A 33 -5.58 -7.77 17.24
C ILE A 33 -7.04 -7.31 17.39
N ASP A 34 -7.37 -6.11 16.91
CA ASP A 34 -8.72 -5.56 16.97
C ASP A 34 -9.73 -6.44 16.22
N ALA A 35 -9.35 -6.97 15.05
CA ALA A 35 -10.19 -7.90 14.31
C ALA A 35 -10.46 -9.19 15.08
N ARG A 36 -9.47 -9.74 15.78
CA ARG A 36 -9.65 -10.90 16.68
C ARG A 36 -10.59 -10.58 17.83
N LEU A 37 -10.38 -9.44 18.51
CA LEU A 37 -11.20 -9.01 19.62
C LEU A 37 -12.65 -8.81 19.19
N LYS A 38 -12.86 -8.17 18.03
CA LYS A 38 -14.17 -8.00 17.42
C LYS A 38 -14.85 -9.35 17.17
N TRP A 39 -14.16 -10.28 16.51
CA TRP A 39 -14.70 -11.62 16.24
C TRP A 39 -15.08 -12.38 17.52
N ILE A 40 -14.25 -12.33 18.56
CA ILE A 40 -14.55 -12.92 19.88
C ILE A 40 -15.78 -12.26 20.51
N SER A 41 -15.84 -10.93 20.47
CA SER A 41 -16.91 -10.16 21.12
C SER A 41 -18.27 -10.33 20.45
N GLU A 42 -18.30 -10.48 19.12
CA GLU A 42 -19.53 -10.72 18.37
C GLU A 42 -20.11 -12.11 18.67
N ASN A 43 -19.24 -13.10 18.89
CA ASN A 43 -19.60 -14.50 19.21
C ASN A 43 -20.76 -15.04 18.34
N ASP A 44 -20.83 -14.61 17.08
CA ASP A 44 -21.92 -14.94 16.18
C ASP A 44 -21.70 -16.34 15.60
N PRO A 45 -22.57 -17.32 15.91
CA PRO A 45 -22.45 -18.68 15.40
C PRO A 45 -22.61 -18.76 13.86
N TYR A 46 -23.26 -17.77 13.24
CA TYR A 46 -23.46 -17.69 11.80
C TYR A 46 -22.31 -17.01 11.07
N ASN A 47 -21.33 -16.43 11.78
CA ASN A 47 -20.18 -15.79 11.16
C ASN A 47 -19.42 -16.79 10.26
N PRO A 48 -19.08 -16.46 9.01
CA PRO A 48 -18.35 -17.35 8.11
C PRO A 48 -16.94 -17.70 8.62
N LEU A 49 -16.35 -16.88 9.49
CA LEU A 49 -15.04 -17.09 10.09
C LEU A 49 -15.15 -18.04 11.29
N LYS A 50 -14.45 -19.18 11.23
CA LYS A 50 -14.64 -20.28 12.19
C LYS A 50 -13.47 -20.49 13.15
N ASN A 51 -12.33 -19.86 12.92
CA ASN A 51 -11.14 -19.94 13.76
C ASN A 51 -10.25 -18.72 13.57
N PHE A 52 -9.29 -18.51 14.48
CA PHE A 52 -8.35 -17.39 14.42
C PHE A 52 -7.56 -17.31 13.12
N GLY A 53 -7.15 -18.45 12.53
CA GLY A 53 -6.42 -18.44 11.27
C GLY A 53 -7.23 -17.85 10.10
N MET A 54 -8.55 -18.10 10.07
CA MET A 54 -9.44 -17.47 9.09
C MET A 54 -9.62 -15.97 9.35
N VAL A 55 -9.73 -15.57 10.63
CA VAL A 55 -9.84 -14.16 11.02
C VAL A 55 -8.59 -13.38 10.59
N ASP A 56 -7.41 -13.85 10.99
CA ASP A 56 -6.13 -13.20 10.67
C ASP A 56 -5.95 -13.05 9.16
N SER A 57 -6.22 -14.13 8.42
CA SER A 57 -6.08 -14.12 6.96
C SER A 57 -7.07 -13.17 6.30
N GLN A 58 -8.32 -13.10 6.78
CA GLN A 58 -9.31 -12.16 6.25
C GLN A 58 -8.92 -10.72 6.54
N SER A 59 -8.49 -10.42 7.77
CA SER A 59 -8.03 -9.08 8.14
C SER A 59 -6.80 -8.65 7.33
N GLU A 60 -5.88 -9.56 7.06
CA GLU A 60 -4.72 -9.30 6.21
C GLU A 60 -5.12 -9.02 4.75
N ILE A 61 -6.09 -9.77 4.20
CA ILE A 61 -6.66 -9.50 2.88
C ILE A 61 -7.27 -8.10 2.83
N ASP A 62 -8.11 -7.77 3.81
CA ASP A 62 -8.81 -6.49 3.85
C ASP A 62 -7.84 -5.31 3.96
N PHE A 63 -6.82 -5.43 4.82
CA PHE A 63 -5.76 -4.44 4.96
C PHE A 63 -5.04 -4.19 3.64
N PHE A 64 -4.52 -5.23 2.99
CA PHE A 64 -3.74 -5.05 1.76
C PHE A 64 -4.59 -4.61 0.57
N VAL A 65 -5.88 -4.99 0.51
CA VAL A 65 -6.82 -4.45 -0.49
C VAL A 65 -7.02 -2.94 -0.29
N SER A 66 -7.20 -2.49 0.95
CA SER A 66 -7.31 -1.06 1.26
C SER A 66 -6.00 -0.32 0.94
N ARG A 67 -4.85 -0.90 1.33
CA ARG A 67 -3.53 -0.31 1.06
C ARG A 67 -3.25 -0.13 -0.42
N GLN A 68 -3.69 -1.04 -1.30
CA GLN A 68 -3.57 -0.87 -2.75
C GLN A 68 -4.30 0.39 -3.26
N GLN A 69 -5.46 0.71 -2.69
CA GLN A 69 -6.23 1.90 -3.07
C GLN A 69 -5.52 3.17 -2.60
N GLU A 70 -4.98 3.16 -1.38
CA GLU A 70 -4.19 4.26 -0.83
C GLU A 70 -2.94 4.53 -1.68
N LEU A 71 -2.19 3.49 -2.03
CA LEU A 71 -1.01 3.59 -2.90
C LEU A 71 -1.33 4.25 -4.25
N GLU A 72 -2.49 3.95 -4.85
CA GLU A 72 -2.91 4.57 -6.10
C GLU A 72 -3.23 6.07 -5.95
N GLN A 73 -3.81 6.46 -4.81
CA GLN A 73 -4.08 7.86 -4.48
C GLN A 73 -2.79 8.63 -4.17
N GLU A 74 -1.89 8.05 -3.38
CA GLU A 74 -0.57 8.61 -3.09
C GLU A 74 0.25 8.82 -4.37
N LYS A 75 0.29 7.81 -5.26
CA LYS A 75 0.95 7.93 -6.57
C LYS A 75 0.45 9.14 -7.36
N LYS A 76 -0.88 9.29 -7.48
CA LYS A 76 -1.49 10.43 -8.20
C LYS A 76 -1.11 11.75 -7.57
N ARG A 77 -1.09 11.83 -6.24
CA ARG A 77 -0.70 13.02 -5.48
C ARG A 77 0.76 13.40 -5.74
N HIS A 78 1.69 12.44 -5.68
CA HIS A 78 3.12 12.69 -5.90
C HIS A 78 3.41 13.11 -7.34
N ILE A 79 2.80 12.45 -8.33
CA ILE A 79 2.92 12.86 -9.74
C ILE A 79 2.37 14.27 -9.93
N HIS A 80 1.20 14.58 -9.35
CA HIS A 80 0.61 15.91 -9.45
C HIS A 80 1.51 16.99 -8.84
N GLN A 81 2.05 16.75 -7.64
CA GLN A 81 2.97 17.66 -6.97
C GLN A 81 4.23 17.90 -7.79
N ARG A 82 4.81 16.86 -8.39
CA ARG A 82 5.99 17.01 -9.25
C ARG A 82 5.69 17.81 -10.52
N MET A 83 4.51 17.61 -11.12
CA MET A 83 4.07 18.40 -12.27
C MET A 83 3.89 19.89 -11.92
N LEU A 84 3.37 20.20 -10.74
CA LEU A 84 3.28 21.59 -10.27
C LEU A 84 4.67 22.21 -10.10
N GLN A 85 5.61 21.49 -9.48
CA GLN A 85 6.98 21.97 -9.34
C GLN A 85 7.67 22.18 -10.70
N LEU A 86 7.45 21.29 -11.68
CA LEU A 86 7.95 21.50 -13.05
C LEU A 86 7.38 22.79 -13.65
N GLN A 87 6.10 23.09 -13.44
CA GLN A 87 5.49 24.34 -13.93
C GLN A 87 6.16 25.56 -13.30
N GLU A 88 6.43 25.51 -11.99
CA GLU A 88 7.16 26.57 -11.27
C GLU A 88 8.57 26.75 -11.84
N GLU A 89 9.35 25.66 -11.99
CA GLU A 89 10.70 25.67 -12.56
C GLU A 89 10.73 26.23 -13.99
N ILE A 90 9.75 25.89 -14.83
CA ILE A 90 9.64 26.43 -16.20
C ILE A 90 9.30 27.93 -16.19
N GLN A 91 8.48 28.39 -15.24
CA GLN A 91 8.20 29.82 -15.11
C GLN A 91 9.44 30.59 -14.66
N GLU A 92 10.21 30.06 -13.71
CA GLU A 92 11.49 30.63 -13.29
C GLU A 92 12.45 30.78 -14.47
N ILE A 93 12.63 29.74 -15.30
CA ILE A 93 13.47 29.80 -16.52
C ILE A 93 13.04 30.92 -17.49
N LYS A 94 11.73 31.20 -17.58
CA LYS A 94 11.19 32.24 -18.47
C LYS A 94 11.34 33.65 -17.91
N MET A 95 11.31 33.79 -16.59
CA MET A 95 11.33 35.09 -15.92
C MET A 95 12.75 35.55 -15.59
N ASP A 96 13.66 34.61 -15.32
CA ASP A 96 15.01 34.94 -14.89
C ASP A 96 15.93 35.28 -16.06
N GLU A 97 16.87 36.18 -15.79
CA GLU A 97 17.95 36.49 -16.71
C GLU A 97 18.91 35.29 -16.77
N PRO A 98 19.31 34.82 -17.97
CA PRO A 98 20.26 33.74 -18.07
C PRO A 98 21.61 34.09 -17.40
N PRO A 99 22.31 33.10 -16.83
CA PRO A 99 23.63 33.32 -16.28
C PRO A 99 24.59 33.88 -17.33
N GLU A 100 25.36 34.92 -17.01
CA GLU A 100 26.35 35.52 -17.92
C GLU A 100 27.39 34.50 -18.42
N LEU A 101 27.69 33.48 -17.60
CA LEU A 101 28.60 32.38 -17.95
C LEU A 101 27.98 31.39 -18.96
N ALA A 102 26.66 31.32 -19.06
CA ALA A 102 25.95 30.40 -19.93
C ALA A 102 25.71 30.97 -21.33
N ILE A 103 25.63 32.30 -21.45
CA ILE A 103 25.36 32.98 -22.72
C ILE A 103 26.31 34.16 -22.90
N ASN A 104 27.08 34.17 -23.99
CA ASN A 104 27.82 35.36 -24.38
C ASN A 104 26.87 36.46 -24.88
N LEU A 105 26.63 37.45 -24.03
CA LEU A 105 25.74 38.61 -24.24
C LEU A 105 26.34 39.69 -25.15
N ILE A 106 27.55 39.48 -25.69
CA ILE A 106 28.17 40.44 -26.62
C ILE A 106 27.65 40.17 -28.04
N GLY A 107 27.01 41.18 -28.63
CA GLY A 107 26.55 41.17 -30.01
C GLY A 107 25.38 42.11 -30.24
N PRO A 108 24.86 42.20 -31.48
CA PRO A 108 23.63 42.91 -31.77
C PRO A 108 22.45 42.34 -30.97
N ASP A 109 21.52 43.18 -30.53
CA ASP A 109 20.39 42.80 -29.66
C ASP A 109 19.61 41.57 -30.17
N TYR A 110 19.36 41.49 -31.48
CA TYR A 110 18.64 40.37 -32.08
C TYR A 110 19.39 39.03 -31.93
N VAL A 111 20.73 39.06 -31.96
CA VAL A 111 21.58 37.87 -31.77
C VAL A 111 21.58 37.45 -30.30
N VAL A 112 21.63 38.42 -29.40
CA VAL A 112 21.60 38.17 -27.95
C VAL A 112 20.24 37.57 -27.56
N GLN A 113 19.13 38.12 -28.07
CA GLN A 113 17.78 37.59 -27.85
C GLN A 113 17.60 36.17 -28.38
N ASP A 114 18.10 35.85 -29.59
CA ASP A 114 18.04 34.49 -30.14
C ASP A 114 18.83 33.48 -29.26
N LYS A 115 19.99 33.88 -28.74
CA LYS A 115 20.76 33.03 -27.82
C LYS A 115 20.04 32.80 -26.49
N ILE A 116 19.45 33.86 -25.91
CA ILE A 116 18.64 33.79 -24.68
C ILE A 116 17.47 32.83 -24.88
N GLN A 117 16.76 32.96 -26.01
CA GLN A 117 15.64 32.10 -26.34
C GLN A 117 16.06 30.62 -26.46
N LYS A 118 17.15 30.33 -27.18
CA LYS A 118 17.70 28.97 -27.32
C LYS A 118 18.12 28.37 -25.99
N TYR A 119 18.75 29.16 -25.11
CA TYR A 119 19.11 28.73 -23.77
C TYR A 119 17.88 28.34 -22.96
N ARG A 120 16.85 29.20 -22.95
CA ARG A 120 15.60 28.94 -22.22
C ARG A 120 14.89 27.69 -22.73
N GLU A 121 14.86 27.47 -24.04
CA GLU A 121 14.32 26.25 -24.65
C GLU A 121 15.12 25.01 -24.24
N GLN A 122 16.45 25.10 -24.21
CA GLN A 122 17.30 24.01 -23.79
C GLN A 122 17.10 23.66 -22.31
N GLU A 123 17.06 24.65 -21.42
CA GLU A 123 16.84 24.42 -19.99
C GLU A 123 15.44 23.88 -19.72
N THR A 124 14.42 24.40 -20.41
CA THR A 124 13.04 23.87 -20.32
C THR A 124 13.02 22.39 -20.69
N ARG A 125 13.61 22.00 -21.83
CA ARG A 125 13.67 20.59 -22.26
C ARG A 125 14.43 19.71 -21.26
N LYS A 126 15.49 20.22 -20.63
CA LYS A 126 16.21 19.47 -19.59
C LYS A 126 15.32 19.23 -18.37
N ARG A 127 14.58 20.24 -17.90
CA ARG A 127 13.66 20.08 -16.76
C ARG A 127 12.51 19.14 -17.07
N GLU A 128 11.95 19.22 -18.28
CA GLU A 128 10.92 18.29 -18.75
C GLU A 128 11.43 16.85 -18.79
N ALA A 129 12.65 16.62 -19.29
CA ALA A 129 13.27 15.29 -19.31
C ALA A 129 13.48 14.73 -17.90
N ILE A 130 14.02 15.53 -16.97
CA ILE A 130 14.20 15.13 -15.56
C ILE A 130 12.85 14.77 -14.94
N CYS A 131 11.85 15.62 -15.10
CA CYS A 131 10.51 15.37 -14.55
C CYS A 131 9.88 14.10 -15.13
N HIS A 132 10.09 13.84 -16.43
CA HIS A 132 9.65 12.60 -17.06
C HIS A 132 10.27 11.37 -16.40
N ASP A 133 11.60 11.37 -16.21
CA ASP A 133 12.32 10.27 -15.57
C ASP A 133 11.86 10.07 -14.12
N GLU A 134 11.66 11.15 -13.37
CA GLU A 134 11.15 11.09 -12.00
C GLU A 134 9.73 10.50 -11.92
N VAL A 135 8.84 10.89 -12.83
CA VAL A 135 7.49 10.31 -12.91
C VAL A 135 7.53 8.82 -13.24
N GLN A 136 8.45 8.39 -14.12
CA GLN A 136 8.66 6.98 -14.38
C GLN A 136 9.13 6.24 -13.12
N LEU A 137 10.07 6.81 -12.36
CA LEU A 137 10.55 6.23 -11.10
C LEU A 137 9.44 6.12 -10.05
N ILE A 138 8.66 7.19 -9.86
CA ILE A 138 7.49 7.19 -8.96
C ILE A 138 6.52 6.09 -9.38
N THR A 139 6.17 6.04 -10.66
CA THR A 139 5.24 5.04 -11.20
C THR A 139 5.76 3.62 -10.99
N GLY A 140 7.03 3.37 -11.29
CA GLY A 140 7.69 2.08 -11.10
C GLY A 140 7.67 1.65 -9.64
N ARG A 141 7.97 2.55 -8.71
CA ARG A 141 7.96 2.24 -7.27
C ARG A 141 6.57 1.85 -6.78
N TYR A 142 5.55 2.64 -7.09
CA TYR A 142 4.17 2.35 -6.69
C TYR A 142 3.63 1.07 -7.32
N ASN A 143 3.99 0.76 -8.58
CA ASN A 143 3.63 -0.51 -9.20
C ASN A 143 4.28 -1.70 -8.47
N SER A 144 5.55 -1.59 -8.07
CA SER A 144 6.22 -2.61 -7.28
C SER A 144 5.57 -2.82 -5.90
N LEU A 145 5.21 -1.73 -5.21
CA LEU A 145 4.50 -1.82 -3.93
C LEU A 145 3.12 -2.48 -4.08
N LYS A 146 2.39 -2.12 -5.14
CA LYS A 146 1.09 -2.73 -5.43
C LYS A 146 1.21 -4.22 -5.71
N GLN A 147 2.23 -4.64 -6.47
CA GLN A 147 2.51 -6.05 -6.72
C GLN A 147 2.82 -6.80 -5.42
N GLN A 148 3.62 -6.22 -4.52
CA GLN A 148 3.87 -6.81 -3.20
C GLN A 148 2.56 -6.96 -2.40
N CYS A 149 1.62 -6.00 -2.48
CA CYS A 149 0.30 -6.20 -1.89
C CYS A 149 -0.48 -7.36 -2.53
N GLU A 150 -0.42 -7.54 -3.86
CA GLU A 150 -1.06 -8.67 -4.56
C GLU A 150 -0.50 -10.02 -4.09
N GLU A 151 0.83 -10.10 -3.93
CA GLU A 151 1.51 -11.28 -3.42
C GLU A 151 1.07 -11.59 -1.98
N ARG A 152 0.99 -10.58 -1.11
CA ARG A 152 0.51 -10.72 0.27
C ARG A 152 -0.95 -11.17 0.33
N ILE A 153 -1.83 -10.58 -0.49
CA ILE A 153 -3.24 -10.99 -0.59
C ILE A 153 -3.36 -12.45 -1.06
N SER A 154 -2.59 -12.84 -2.07
CA SER A 154 -2.58 -14.21 -2.58
C SER A 154 -2.16 -15.21 -1.50
N GLN A 155 -1.09 -14.90 -0.76
CA GLN A 155 -0.63 -15.71 0.36
C GLN A 155 -1.67 -15.79 1.48
N ALA A 156 -2.29 -14.68 1.85
CA ALA A 156 -3.33 -14.64 2.87
C ALA A 156 -4.57 -15.46 2.45
N ARG A 157 -4.96 -15.43 1.18
CA ARG A 157 -6.03 -16.30 0.64
C ARG A 157 -5.68 -17.78 0.73
N ALA A 158 -4.43 -18.16 0.45
CA ALA A 158 -3.98 -19.54 0.60
C ALA A 158 -4.01 -19.98 2.08
N ASN A 159 -3.57 -19.11 2.99
CA ASN A 159 -3.60 -19.36 4.43
C ASN A 159 -5.04 -19.48 4.95
N TYR A 160 -5.96 -18.64 4.48
CA TYR A 160 -7.38 -18.73 4.78
C TYR A 160 -7.94 -20.09 4.38
N GLN A 161 -7.67 -20.55 3.16
CA GLN A 161 -8.13 -21.86 2.67
C GLN A 161 -7.54 -23.01 3.50
N ALA A 162 -6.26 -22.93 3.89
CA ALA A 162 -5.64 -23.92 4.75
C ALA A 162 -6.31 -23.96 6.14
N ALA A 163 -6.54 -22.80 6.76
CA ALA A 163 -7.22 -22.68 8.05
C ALA A 163 -8.66 -23.22 8.00
N PHE A 164 -9.36 -22.98 6.89
CA PHE A 164 -10.69 -23.54 6.66
C PHE A 164 -10.68 -25.06 6.57
N ARG A 165 -9.74 -25.66 5.82
CA ARG A 165 -9.60 -27.13 5.71
C ARG A 165 -9.32 -27.78 7.07
N ILE A 166 -8.40 -27.19 7.87
CA ILE A 166 -8.08 -27.68 9.21
C ILE A 166 -9.34 -27.70 10.09
N TRP A 167 -10.13 -26.62 10.05
CA TRP A 167 -11.38 -26.55 10.81
C TRP A 167 -12.39 -27.60 10.36
N GLN A 168 -12.56 -27.80 9.05
CA GLN A 168 -13.46 -28.83 8.51
C GLN A 168 -13.06 -30.24 8.97
N SER A 169 -11.77 -30.58 8.92
CA SER A 169 -11.26 -31.86 9.40
C SER A 169 -11.53 -32.06 10.90
N ALA A 170 -11.24 -31.05 11.72
CA ALA A 170 -11.49 -31.09 13.16
C ALA A 170 -13.00 -31.12 13.53
N ALA A 171 -13.88 -30.62 12.67
CA ALA A 171 -15.33 -30.73 12.84
C ALA A 171 -15.84 -32.15 12.48
N GLY A 172 -15.27 -32.77 11.45
CA GLY A 172 -15.59 -34.15 11.05
C GLY A 172 -15.23 -35.19 12.11
N GLU A 173 -14.06 -35.05 12.74
CA GLU A 173 -13.62 -35.94 13.83
C GLU A 173 -14.50 -35.83 15.09
N ARG A 174 -14.98 -34.62 15.41
CA ARG A 174 -15.94 -34.40 16.52
C ARG A 174 -17.31 -35.04 16.25
N GLY A 175 -17.71 -35.17 14.98
CA GLY A 175 -18.92 -35.90 14.59
C GLY A 175 -18.76 -37.43 14.61
N ALA A 176 -17.55 -37.94 14.41
CA ALA A 176 -17.26 -39.38 14.36
C ALA A 176 -17.08 -40.02 15.76
N GLY A 177 -16.65 -39.26 16.77
CA GLY A 177 -16.48 -39.74 18.15
C GLY A 177 -17.77 -39.96 18.96
N GLY A 178 -18.94 -39.60 18.43
CA GLY A 178 -20.23 -39.66 19.14
C GLY A 178 -21.07 -40.93 18.95
N ARG A 179 -20.61 -41.90 18.14
CA ARG A 179 -21.34 -43.17 17.89
C ARG A 179 -20.48 -44.38 18.21
N GLY A 180 -20.10 -44.55 19.47
CA GLY A 180 -19.24 -45.68 19.82
C GLY A 180 -18.98 -45.91 21.31
N ALA A 181 -19.96 -45.70 22.19
CA ALA A 181 -19.85 -46.15 23.57
C ALA A 181 -21.23 -46.32 24.21
N GLY A 182 -21.86 -47.48 23.97
CA GLY A 182 -23.11 -47.89 24.59
C GLY A 182 -23.17 -49.41 24.70
N GLY A 183 -22.08 -50.02 25.20
CA GLY A 183 -21.99 -51.44 25.46
C GLY A 183 -23.02 -51.90 26.49
N GLN A 184 -23.66 -53.01 26.14
CA GLN A 184 -24.55 -53.86 26.94
C GLN A 184 -24.27 -53.83 28.44
N ARG A 185 -25.25 -53.37 29.22
CA ARG A 185 -25.33 -53.63 30.67
C ARG A 185 -26.21 -54.85 30.92
N GLY A 186 -25.56 -55.93 31.36
CA GLY A 186 -25.97 -56.80 32.47
C GLY A 186 -27.32 -57.52 32.41
N GLN A 187 -27.29 -58.79 31.98
CA GLN A 187 -28.19 -59.80 32.57
C GLN A 187 -27.67 -60.13 33.98
N GLY A 188 -28.52 -59.92 34.98
CA GLY A 188 -28.25 -60.27 36.36
C GLY A 188 -28.62 -61.72 36.62
N ASP A 189 -27.63 -62.55 36.88
CA ASP A 189 -27.78 -63.80 37.61
C ASP A 189 -27.51 -63.55 39.09
N LYS A 190 -28.51 -63.78 39.94
CA LYS A 190 -28.30 -64.11 41.35
C LYS A 190 -29.28 -65.19 41.78
N GLN A 191 -28.74 -66.42 41.83
CA GLN A 191 -29.21 -67.50 42.69
C GLN A 191 -28.69 -67.30 44.14
N ASN A 192 -29.32 -68.03 45.07
CA ASN A 192 -29.01 -68.29 46.48
C ASN A 192 -29.48 -67.26 47.51
N SER A 193 -30.63 -67.48 48.15
CA SER A 193 -30.78 -68.36 49.34
C SER A 193 -32.25 -68.48 49.72
#